data_AF-A0A3N9UZ46-F1
#
_entry.id   AF-A0A3N9UZ46-F1
#
_cell.length_a   1.000
_cell.length_b   1.000
_cell.length_c   1.000
_cell.angle_alpha   90.00
_cell.angle_beta   90.00
_cell.angle_gamma   90.00
#
_symmetry.space_group_name_H-M   'P 1'
#
loop_
_entity.id
_entity.type
_entity.pdbx_description
1 polymer ?
#
loop_
_entity_poly.entity_id
_entity_poly.type
_entity_poly.pdbx_seq_one_letter_code
_entity_poly.pdbx_strand_id
1 'polypeptide(L)'
;MNSENQENPVEILETAKRIIALGPICDNCLGRQFAMLATGLANAERGHSIKTVLAMQSSAVDDKALLEALSPSFRPARLKLGRKNEEDEACTVCLGEMRPETLEAWAKKAAASMQDLEYATHLVGTRMSGLLSENEELLLADGGSKYAEPFKSELNREVGKRLSVITGKQVDLKTPDVVFHLNLESGEVDTQIASLFIRGRYRKLVRGIPQTRWPCRECHGRGCERCHGTGRMYQESVDELIRPAVMQITGAEDTVFHGAGREDIDARMLGTGRPFIVEAVRPKIRSIDLEKLQEEICRSAEGKVEVLELKPAHSSMVERLKEGAFLKTYQALVKFGAEVSEEKLKSSLSELVGLVDQRTPTRVSHRRADLHRARVVHAIDLIEVSGDRARINILGDSGLYIKELVSGDGGRTHPNLADVLKVDAVVEELDVIHVGGESDGTSSRNAQEDKR
;
A
#
# COMPACT_ATOMS: atom_id res chain seq x y z
N MET A 1 6.35 -19.83 51.24
CA MET A 1 5.70 -18.49 51.34
C MET A 1 6.14 -17.70 50.13
N ASN A 2 5.33 -17.71 49.07
CA ASN A 2 5.38 -16.73 47.98
C ASN A 2 3.96 -16.19 47.89
N SER A 3 3.72 -15.13 48.64
CA SER A 3 2.47 -14.38 48.69
C SER A 3 2.63 -13.12 47.85
N GLU A 4 2.52 -13.24 46.53
CA GLU A 4 2.48 -12.09 45.62
C GLU A 4 1.88 -12.53 44.27
N ASN A 5 0.54 -12.55 44.23
CA ASN A 5 -0.34 -12.31 43.07
C ASN A 5 -1.77 -12.75 43.39
N GLN A 6 -2.35 -12.21 44.47
CA GLN A 6 -3.81 -12.10 44.54
C GLN A 6 -4.16 -10.81 43.79
N GLU A 7 -4.51 -10.92 42.50
CA GLU A 7 -5.19 -9.82 41.82
C GLU A 7 -6.43 -9.48 42.64
N ASN A 8 -6.53 -8.23 43.12
CA ASN A 8 -7.72 -7.76 43.83
C ASN A 8 -8.99 -8.05 42.98
N PRO A 9 -10.10 -8.47 43.62
CA PRO A 9 -11.35 -8.69 42.91
C PRO A 9 -11.75 -7.43 42.13
N VAL A 10 -12.30 -7.61 40.92
CA VAL A 10 -12.71 -6.49 40.08
C VAL A 10 -13.87 -5.75 40.75
N GLU A 11 -13.59 -4.60 41.36
CA GLU A 11 -14.61 -3.75 41.98
C GLU A 11 -15.24 -2.83 40.92
N ILE A 12 -16.13 -3.42 40.09
CA ILE A 12 -16.84 -2.71 39.01
C ILE A 12 -17.56 -1.47 39.55
N LEU A 13 -18.32 -1.64 40.64
CA LEU A 13 -19.15 -0.58 41.20
C LEU A 13 -18.32 0.54 41.85
N GLU A 14 -17.22 0.21 42.56
CA GLU A 14 -16.34 1.23 43.14
C GLU A 14 -15.59 2.01 42.07
N THR A 15 -15.12 1.31 41.03
CA THR A 15 -14.50 1.97 39.86
C THR A 15 -15.50 2.90 39.17
N ALA A 16 -16.75 2.44 38.97
CA ALA A 16 -17.79 3.26 38.38
C ALA A 16 -18.13 4.50 39.23
N LYS A 17 -18.20 4.37 40.56
CA LYS A 17 -18.39 5.51 41.48
C LYS A 17 -17.28 6.55 41.33
N ARG A 18 -16.01 6.12 41.27
CA ARG A 18 -14.87 7.02 41.02
C ARG A 18 -15.02 7.79 39.72
N ILE A 19 -15.36 7.08 38.63
CA ILE A 19 -15.57 7.69 37.32
C ILE A 19 -16.71 8.72 37.36
N ILE A 20 -17.85 8.38 37.96
CA ILE A 20 -19.02 9.27 38.07
C ILE A 20 -18.68 10.53 38.89
N ALA A 21 -17.82 10.41 39.89
CA ALA A 21 -17.38 11.55 40.70
C ALA A 21 -16.52 12.57 39.91
N LEU A 22 -15.92 12.17 38.78
CA LEU A 22 -15.17 13.08 37.90
C LEU A 22 -16.10 14.03 37.12
N GLY A 23 -17.38 13.70 36.99
CA GLY A 23 -18.40 14.54 36.37
C GLY A 23 -19.43 13.76 35.55
N PRO A 24 -20.36 14.47 34.88
CA PRO A 24 -21.39 13.86 34.04
C PRO A 24 -20.79 12.90 33.00
N ILE A 25 -21.15 11.62 33.05
CA ILE A 25 -20.67 10.62 32.10
C ILE A 25 -21.83 9.90 31.42
N CYS A 26 -21.82 9.77 30.09
CA CYS A 26 -22.87 9.04 29.36
C CYS A 26 -22.72 7.51 29.51
N ASP A 27 -23.76 6.78 29.13
CA ASP A 27 -23.81 5.33 29.27
C ASP A 27 -22.70 4.63 28.45
N ASN A 28 -22.42 5.09 27.23
CA ASN A 28 -21.31 4.56 26.41
C ASN A 28 -19.95 4.75 27.09
N CYS A 29 -19.63 5.98 27.52
CA CYS A 29 -18.32 6.28 28.11
C CYS A 29 -18.09 5.57 29.44
N LEU A 30 -19.13 5.36 30.24
CA LEU A 30 -19.02 4.56 31.46
C LEU A 30 -18.92 3.07 31.12
N GLY A 31 -19.78 2.55 30.25
CA GLY A 31 -19.84 1.13 29.94
C GLY A 31 -18.61 0.61 29.20
N ARG A 32 -17.97 1.43 28.36
CA ARG A 32 -16.75 1.05 27.65
C ARG A 32 -15.58 0.80 28.58
N GLN A 33 -15.57 1.38 29.78
CA GLN A 33 -14.56 1.09 30.80
C GLN A 33 -14.58 -0.39 31.23
N PHE A 34 -15.67 -1.10 30.92
CA PHE A 34 -15.85 -2.51 31.24
C PHE A 34 -16.12 -3.33 29.96
N ALA A 35 -15.70 -2.85 28.79
CA ALA A 35 -16.00 -3.47 27.49
C ALA A 35 -15.46 -4.90 27.35
N MET A 36 -14.33 -5.22 27.99
CA MET A 36 -13.74 -6.56 27.99
C MET A 36 -14.40 -7.51 29.00
N LEU A 37 -15.36 -7.04 29.80
CA LEU A 37 -16.12 -7.85 30.76
C LEU A 37 -17.47 -8.25 30.16
N ALA A 38 -17.71 -9.56 30.09
CA ALA A 38 -18.85 -10.19 29.42
C ALA A 38 -18.95 -9.85 27.90
N THR A 39 -19.73 -10.63 27.15
CA THR A 39 -19.92 -10.48 25.70
C THR A 39 -21.39 -10.33 25.34
N GLY A 40 -21.68 -9.85 24.13
CA GLY A 40 -23.06 -9.70 23.63
C GLY A 40 -23.81 -8.45 24.08
N LEU A 41 -23.14 -7.50 24.75
CA LEU A 41 -23.71 -6.25 25.22
C LEU A 41 -23.02 -5.05 24.54
N ALA A 42 -23.80 -4.03 24.18
CA ALA A 42 -23.29 -2.73 23.81
C ALA A 42 -22.78 -1.98 25.06
N ASN A 43 -21.82 -1.06 24.88
CA ASN A 43 -21.31 -0.28 26.01
C ASN A 43 -22.38 0.62 26.62
N ALA A 44 -23.31 1.17 25.82
CA ALA A 44 -24.47 1.88 26.36
C ALA A 44 -25.29 1.01 27.33
N GLU A 45 -25.56 -0.26 26.99
CA GLU A 45 -26.30 -1.17 27.86
C GLU A 45 -25.54 -1.48 29.15
N ARG A 46 -24.22 -1.69 29.05
CA ARG A 46 -23.35 -1.90 30.22
C ARG A 46 -23.38 -0.69 31.17
N GLY A 47 -23.15 0.51 30.65
CA GLY A 47 -23.13 1.73 31.45
C GLY A 47 -24.47 2.03 32.09
N HIS A 48 -25.56 1.84 31.33
CA HIS A 48 -26.92 1.97 31.84
C HIS A 48 -27.20 1.00 33.00
N SER A 49 -26.78 -0.25 32.86
CA SER A 49 -26.94 -1.29 33.89
C SER A 49 -26.17 -0.94 35.17
N ILE A 50 -24.92 -0.48 35.03
CA ILE A 50 -24.10 -0.05 36.17
C ILE A 50 -24.75 1.12 36.91
N LYS A 51 -25.17 2.16 36.18
CA LYS A 51 -25.88 3.31 36.79
C LYS A 51 -27.18 2.89 37.46
N THR A 52 -27.91 1.94 36.86
CA THR A 52 -29.15 1.39 37.44
C THR A 52 -28.88 0.76 38.79
N VAL A 53 -27.88 -0.12 38.88
CA VAL A 53 -27.50 -0.79 40.15
C VAL A 53 -27.07 0.24 41.20
N LEU A 54 -26.22 1.20 40.84
CA LEU A 54 -25.78 2.25 41.75
C LEU A 54 -26.96 3.09 42.24
N ALA A 55 -27.85 3.53 41.36
CA ALA A 55 -29.04 4.30 41.74
C ALA A 55 -29.98 3.51 42.67
N MET A 56 -30.16 2.21 42.43
CA MET A 56 -30.94 1.32 43.29
C MET A 56 -30.31 1.20 44.69
N GLN A 57 -28.99 0.95 44.74
CA GLN A 57 -28.25 0.86 46.01
C GLN A 57 -28.33 2.17 46.80
N SER A 58 -28.05 3.30 46.15
CA SER A 58 -28.13 4.62 46.79
C SER A 58 -29.55 4.94 47.26
N SER A 59 -30.58 4.55 46.50
CA SER A 59 -31.97 4.74 46.90
C SER A 59 -32.36 3.91 48.13
N ALA A 60 -31.78 2.73 48.30
CA ALA A 60 -32.08 1.84 49.42
C ALA A 60 -31.47 2.35 50.74
N VAL A 61 -30.33 3.04 50.68
CA VAL A 61 -29.62 3.57 51.86
C VAL A 61 -29.73 5.10 52.01
N ASP A 62 -30.56 5.76 51.20
CA ASP A 62 -30.71 7.22 51.10
C ASP A 62 -29.38 7.98 50.91
N ASP A 63 -28.46 7.42 50.12
CA ASP A 63 -27.22 8.09 49.72
C ASP A 63 -27.52 9.16 48.66
N LYS A 64 -27.87 10.34 49.14
CA LYS A 64 -28.14 11.50 48.29
C LYS A 64 -26.91 11.95 47.52
N ALA A 65 -25.70 11.80 48.07
CA ALA A 65 -24.50 12.28 47.40
C ALA A 65 -24.25 11.53 46.09
N LEU A 66 -24.37 10.20 46.08
CA LEU A 66 -24.20 9.43 44.85
C LEU A 66 -25.38 9.61 43.88
N LEU A 67 -26.61 9.79 44.38
CA LEU A 67 -27.76 10.13 43.53
C LEU A 67 -27.56 11.49 42.84
N GLU A 68 -27.04 12.48 43.55
CA GLU A 68 -26.70 13.80 43.01
C GLU A 68 -25.62 13.68 41.92
N ALA A 69 -24.58 12.88 42.15
CA ALA A 69 -23.52 12.66 41.15
C ALA A 69 -24.00 11.90 39.89
N LEU A 70 -24.97 10.99 40.03
CA LEU A 70 -25.60 10.29 38.89
C LEU A 70 -26.59 11.17 38.13
N SER A 71 -27.21 12.14 38.81
CA SER A 71 -28.34 12.92 38.29
C SER A 71 -28.06 13.67 36.98
N PRO A 72 -26.86 14.22 36.70
CA PRO A 72 -26.62 14.94 35.45
C PRO A 72 -26.76 14.08 34.19
N SER A 73 -26.54 12.77 34.28
CA SER A 73 -26.52 11.89 33.11
C SER A 73 -27.33 10.61 33.29
N PHE A 74 -28.22 10.57 34.28
CA PHE A 74 -29.06 9.41 34.56
C PHE A 74 -30.45 9.78 35.08
N ARG A 75 -31.46 9.65 34.22
CA ARG A 75 -32.85 10.02 34.51
C ARG A 75 -33.43 9.36 35.78
N PRO A 76 -33.23 8.06 36.08
CA PRO A 76 -33.77 7.46 37.30
C PRO A 76 -33.28 8.13 38.60
N ALA A 77 -32.03 8.60 38.64
CA ALA A 77 -31.51 9.33 39.79
C ALA A 77 -32.19 10.71 39.93
N ARG A 78 -32.39 11.44 38.83
CA ARG A 78 -33.16 12.71 38.83
C ARG A 78 -34.58 12.52 39.35
N LEU A 79 -35.27 11.47 38.89
CA LEU A 79 -36.63 11.16 39.35
C LEU A 79 -36.68 10.88 40.85
N LYS A 80 -35.70 10.15 41.39
CA LYS A 80 -35.58 9.88 42.83
C LYS A 80 -35.34 11.16 43.64
N LEU A 81 -34.62 12.13 43.08
CA LEU A 81 -34.37 13.46 43.67
C LEU A 81 -35.52 14.47 43.43
N GLY A 82 -36.57 14.09 42.70
CA GLY A 82 -37.70 14.97 42.40
C GLY A 82 -37.51 15.94 41.22
N ARG A 83 -36.42 15.80 40.46
CA ARG A 83 -36.01 16.69 39.35
C ARG A 83 -36.54 16.22 37.98
N LYS A 84 -37.86 16.29 37.80
CA LYS A 84 -38.54 15.66 36.64
C LYS A 84 -38.30 16.32 35.28
N ASN A 85 -37.98 17.61 35.27
CA ASN A 85 -37.91 18.43 34.06
C ASN A 85 -36.47 18.71 33.60
N GLU A 86 -35.48 18.12 34.28
CA GLU A 86 -34.07 18.29 33.93
C GLU A 86 -33.64 17.27 32.86
N GLU A 87 -32.91 17.77 31.87
CA GLU A 87 -32.32 16.99 30.77
C GLU A 87 -30.93 16.47 31.14
N ASP A 88 -30.37 15.60 30.29
CA ASP A 88 -29.00 15.12 30.48
C ASP A 88 -27.99 16.23 30.15
N GLU A 89 -27.04 16.45 31.05
CA GLU A 89 -25.87 17.27 30.80
C GLU A 89 -24.93 16.61 29.79
N ALA A 90 -24.05 17.41 29.17
CA ALA A 90 -23.05 16.89 28.25
C ALA A 90 -22.05 15.99 28.99
N CYS A 91 -21.70 14.86 28.37
CA CYS A 91 -20.68 13.96 28.90
C CYS A 91 -19.33 14.69 28.96
N THR A 92 -18.68 14.72 30.11
CA THR A 92 -17.35 15.34 30.28
C THR A 92 -16.27 14.62 29.47
N VAL A 93 -16.49 13.35 29.15
CA VAL A 93 -15.53 12.53 28.39
C VAL A 93 -15.67 12.77 26.89
N CYS A 94 -16.81 12.41 26.30
CA CYS A 94 -17.00 12.46 24.85
C CYS A 94 -17.67 13.74 24.34
N LEU A 95 -18.04 14.68 25.21
CA LEU A 95 -18.66 15.96 24.85
C LEU A 95 -19.92 15.84 23.95
N GLY A 96 -20.59 14.68 23.96
CA GLY A 96 -21.79 14.42 23.16
C GLY A 96 -21.56 13.65 21.86
N GLU A 97 -20.33 13.26 21.54
CA GLU A 97 -20.01 12.49 20.31
C GLU A 97 -20.70 11.12 20.25
N MET A 98 -21.02 10.52 21.41
CA MET A 98 -21.73 9.24 21.49
C MET A 98 -23.26 9.37 21.46
N ARG A 99 -23.81 10.58 21.33
CA ARG A 99 -25.26 10.76 21.25
C ARG A 99 -25.79 10.15 19.94
N PRO A 100 -26.97 9.47 19.93
CA PRO A 100 -27.51 8.85 18.73
C PRO A 100 -27.58 9.78 17.52
N GLU A 101 -28.00 11.02 17.72
CA GLU A 101 -28.10 12.06 16.70
C GLU A 101 -26.73 12.46 16.12
N THR A 102 -25.69 12.51 16.95
CA THR A 102 -24.31 12.81 16.52
C THR A 102 -23.74 11.64 15.71
N LEU A 103 -23.94 10.41 16.18
CA LEU A 103 -23.54 9.20 15.47
C LEU A 103 -24.22 9.08 14.09
N GLU A 104 -25.51 9.42 14.02
CA GLU A 104 -26.24 9.50 12.75
C GLU A 104 -25.73 10.61 11.84
N ALA A 105 -25.42 11.79 12.39
CA ALA A 105 -24.89 12.90 11.62
C ALA A 105 -23.54 12.54 10.97
N TRP A 106 -22.65 11.88 11.72
CA TRP A 106 -21.39 11.37 11.18
C TRP A 106 -21.60 10.35 10.06
N ALA A 107 -22.47 9.36 10.26
CA ALA A 107 -22.76 8.36 9.25
C ALA A 107 -23.36 8.98 7.97
N LYS A 108 -24.27 9.96 8.11
CA LYS A 108 -24.84 10.70 6.97
C LYS A 108 -23.80 11.53 6.23
N LYS A 109 -22.91 12.23 6.95
CA LYS A 109 -21.80 12.98 6.34
C LYS A 109 -20.85 12.06 5.55
N ALA A 110 -20.48 10.92 6.13
CA ALA A 110 -19.65 9.92 5.45
C ALA A 110 -20.35 9.33 4.21
N ALA A 111 -21.64 9.01 4.29
CA ALA A 111 -22.39 8.53 3.13
C ALA A 111 -22.47 9.58 2.00
N ALA A 112 -22.60 10.86 2.35
CA ALA A 112 -22.68 11.95 1.36
C ALA A 112 -21.37 12.17 0.59
N SER A 113 -20.21 11.90 1.18
CA SER A 113 -18.91 12.10 0.52
C SER A 113 -18.59 11.06 -0.57
N MET A 114 -19.48 10.10 -0.82
CA MET A 114 -19.25 8.93 -1.67
C MET A 114 -20.22 8.75 -2.84
N GLN A 115 -21.11 9.71 -3.12
CA GLN A 115 -22.19 9.53 -4.10
C GLN A 115 -21.72 9.12 -5.52
N ASP A 116 -20.49 9.49 -5.89
CA ASP A 116 -19.91 9.23 -7.22
C ASP A 116 -18.82 8.15 -7.24
N LEU A 117 -18.70 7.34 -6.18
CA LEU A 117 -17.63 6.36 -6.02
C LEU A 117 -18.15 4.92 -6.01
N GLU A 118 -17.51 4.05 -6.78
CA GLU A 118 -17.71 2.61 -6.71
C GLU A 118 -16.82 2.00 -5.63
N TYR A 119 -17.43 1.30 -4.68
CA TYR A 119 -16.76 0.59 -3.61
C TYR A 119 -17.66 -0.51 -3.03
N ALA A 120 -17.06 -1.53 -2.44
CA ALA A 120 -17.76 -2.62 -1.77
C ALA A 120 -17.56 -2.57 -0.25
N THR A 121 -16.38 -2.15 0.19
CA THR A 121 -15.99 -2.17 1.61
C THR A 121 -15.57 -0.79 2.12
N HIS A 122 -15.78 -0.55 3.41
CA HIS A 122 -15.33 0.68 4.05
C HIS A 122 -14.78 0.43 5.45
N LEU A 123 -14.11 1.45 5.97
CA LEU A 123 -13.66 1.53 7.35
C LEU A 123 -13.89 2.93 7.88
N VAL A 124 -14.26 3.04 9.17
CA VAL A 124 -14.31 4.32 9.86
C VAL A 124 -13.13 4.42 10.81
N GLY A 125 -12.39 5.52 10.70
CA GLY A 125 -11.34 5.95 11.59
C GLY A 125 -11.70 7.29 12.23
N THR A 126 -11.02 7.63 13.33
CA THR A 126 -11.25 8.89 14.05
C THR A 126 -9.93 9.60 14.30
N ARG A 127 -9.89 10.89 13.99
CA ARG A 127 -8.84 11.82 14.42
C ARG A 127 -9.38 12.62 15.60
N MET A 128 -8.68 12.54 16.72
CA MET A 128 -9.03 13.22 17.97
C MET A 128 -7.84 14.05 18.42
N SER A 129 -8.14 15.28 18.83
CA SER A 129 -7.20 16.31 19.26
C SER A 129 -7.85 17.16 20.35
N GLY A 130 -7.03 17.94 21.06
CA GLY A 130 -7.47 18.88 22.09
C GLY A 130 -8.22 18.21 23.24
N LEU A 131 -9.31 18.87 23.66
CA LEU A 131 -10.08 18.53 24.86
C LEU A 131 -10.54 17.06 24.91
N LEU A 132 -10.97 16.47 23.79
CA LEU A 132 -11.42 15.07 23.78
C LEU A 132 -10.30 14.08 24.09
N SER A 133 -9.06 14.36 23.65
CA SER A 133 -7.90 13.54 23.98
C SER A 133 -7.51 13.71 25.44
N GLU A 134 -7.51 14.95 25.95
CA GLU A 134 -7.19 15.24 27.36
C GLU A 134 -8.22 14.60 28.31
N ASN A 135 -9.51 14.67 27.98
CA ASN A 135 -10.58 14.04 28.76
C ASN A 135 -10.48 12.51 28.77
N GLU A 136 -10.06 11.90 27.66
CA GLU A 136 -9.80 10.45 27.59
C GLU A 136 -8.64 10.06 28.52
N GLU A 137 -7.56 10.83 28.51
CA GLU A 137 -6.39 10.59 29.36
C GLU A 137 -6.71 10.78 30.84
N LEU A 138 -7.44 11.84 31.20
CA LEU A 138 -7.91 12.08 32.57
C LEU A 138 -8.81 10.93 33.06
N LEU A 139 -9.73 10.47 32.23
CA LEU A 139 -10.56 9.32 32.59
C LEU A 139 -9.71 8.07 32.84
N LEU A 140 -8.71 7.80 31.98
CA LEU A 140 -7.83 6.65 32.14
C LEU A 140 -6.96 6.74 33.40
N ALA A 141 -6.48 7.94 33.75
CA ALA A 141 -5.64 8.17 34.92
C ALA A 141 -6.40 8.08 36.25
N ASP A 142 -7.58 8.70 36.33
CA ASP A 142 -8.26 8.98 37.62
C ASP A 142 -9.43 8.04 37.91
N GLY A 143 -9.93 7.30 36.90
CA GLY A 143 -11.08 6.41 37.06
C GLY A 143 -11.06 5.17 36.18
N GLY A 144 -10.11 5.07 35.25
CA GLY A 144 -10.10 4.11 34.17
C GLY A 144 -9.99 2.67 34.65
N SER A 145 -10.59 1.76 33.89
CA SER A 145 -10.48 0.33 34.14
C SER A 145 -9.50 -0.31 33.16
N LYS A 146 -8.75 -1.33 33.62
CA LYS A 146 -7.87 -2.14 32.76
C LYS A 146 -8.61 -2.91 31.65
N TYR A 147 -9.94 -2.93 31.72
CA TYR A 147 -10.86 -3.59 30.78
C TYR A 147 -11.47 -2.60 29.77
N ALA A 148 -10.96 -1.36 29.71
CA ALA A 148 -11.53 -0.30 28.92
C ALA A 148 -11.31 -0.50 27.41
N GLU A 149 -12.35 -0.22 26.63
CA GLU A 149 -12.24 0.03 25.20
C GLU A 149 -11.94 1.52 24.95
N PRO A 150 -10.95 1.85 24.08
CA PRO A 150 -10.68 3.24 23.69
C PRO A 150 -11.90 3.90 23.06
N PHE A 151 -12.16 5.17 23.40
CA PHE A 151 -13.30 5.92 22.86
C PHE A 151 -13.36 5.89 21.33
N LYS A 152 -12.23 6.10 20.65
CA LYS A 152 -12.13 6.06 19.18
C LYS A 152 -12.63 4.74 18.59
N SER A 153 -12.31 3.61 19.24
CA SER A 153 -12.69 2.28 18.75
C SER A 153 -14.20 2.08 18.81
N GLU A 154 -14.84 2.50 19.90
CA GLU A 154 -16.29 2.46 20.01
C GLU A 154 -16.96 3.41 19.02
N LEU A 155 -16.48 4.65 18.90
CA LEU A 155 -17.03 5.63 17.97
C LEU A 155 -16.96 5.12 16.52
N ASN A 156 -15.80 4.63 16.10
CA ASN A 156 -15.60 4.03 14.77
C ASN A 156 -16.59 2.89 14.51
N ARG A 157 -16.77 1.99 15.50
CA ARG A 157 -17.71 0.86 15.38
C ARG A 157 -19.15 1.33 15.27
N GLU A 158 -19.57 2.28 16.10
CA GLU A 158 -20.95 2.75 16.14
C GLU A 158 -21.35 3.58 14.91
N VAL A 159 -20.44 4.41 14.41
CA VAL A 159 -20.63 5.12 13.12
C VAL A 159 -20.58 4.13 11.96
N GLY A 160 -19.64 3.18 11.97
CA GLY A 160 -19.51 2.15 10.93
C GLY A 160 -20.77 1.30 10.77
N LYS A 161 -21.39 0.84 11.87
CA LYS A 161 -22.68 0.12 11.83
C LYS A 161 -23.77 0.92 11.12
N ARG A 162 -23.92 2.20 11.47
CA ARG A 162 -24.93 3.09 10.88
C ARG A 162 -24.65 3.36 9.40
N LEU A 163 -23.38 3.56 9.05
CA LEU A 163 -22.94 3.77 7.68
C LEU A 163 -23.20 2.55 6.79
N SER A 164 -22.96 1.33 7.29
CA SER A 164 -23.31 0.08 6.60
C SER A 164 -24.81 -0.02 6.32
N VAL A 165 -25.66 0.41 7.26
CA VAL A 165 -27.13 0.43 7.06
C VAL A 165 -27.53 1.44 5.98
N ILE A 166 -26.94 2.65 6.00
CA ILE A 166 -27.24 3.69 5.01
C ILE A 166 -26.80 3.29 3.60
N THR A 167 -25.62 2.67 3.46
CA THR A 167 -24.98 2.44 2.15
C THR A 167 -25.17 1.03 1.61
N GLY A 168 -25.56 0.06 2.45
CA GLY A 168 -25.57 -1.36 2.12
C GLY A 168 -24.18 -1.98 1.94
N LYS A 169 -23.10 -1.27 2.29
CA LYS A 169 -21.71 -1.71 2.12
C LYS A 169 -21.18 -2.39 3.37
N GLN A 170 -20.15 -3.22 3.21
CA GLN A 170 -19.58 -4.01 4.30
C GLN A 170 -18.39 -3.29 4.94
N VAL A 171 -18.08 -3.64 6.19
CA VAL A 171 -16.88 -3.16 6.88
C VAL A 171 -15.72 -4.12 6.60
N ASP A 172 -14.57 -3.60 6.19
CA ASP A 172 -13.31 -4.35 6.09
C ASP A 172 -12.22 -3.64 6.91
N LEU A 173 -11.69 -4.36 7.91
CA LEU A 173 -10.68 -3.82 8.83
C LEU A 173 -9.24 -3.91 8.28
N LYS A 174 -9.03 -4.71 7.23
CA LYS A 174 -7.69 -5.01 6.68
C LYS A 174 -7.45 -4.29 5.37
N THR A 175 -8.41 -4.40 4.44
CA THR A 175 -8.26 -3.92 3.06
C THR A 175 -9.51 -3.17 2.58
N PRO A 176 -9.94 -2.11 3.29
CA PRO A 176 -11.09 -1.33 2.88
C PRO A 176 -10.84 -0.62 1.55
N ASP A 177 -11.85 -0.54 0.69
CA ASP A 177 -11.80 0.30 -0.51
C ASP A 177 -11.74 1.79 -0.14
N VAL A 178 -12.41 2.18 0.94
CA VAL A 178 -12.47 3.55 1.42
C VAL A 178 -12.37 3.62 2.95
N VAL A 179 -11.58 4.57 3.44
CA VAL A 179 -11.49 4.90 4.87
C VAL A 179 -12.03 6.30 5.11
N PHE A 180 -12.98 6.41 6.04
CA PHE A 180 -13.53 7.67 6.49
C PHE A 180 -12.88 8.08 7.80
N HIS A 181 -12.16 9.19 7.81
CA HIS A 181 -11.60 9.75 9.04
C HIS A 181 -12.53 10.85 9.56
N LEU A 182 -13.18 10.58 10.68
CA LEU A 182 -13.97 11.56 11.41
C LEU A 182 -13.01 12.52 12.11
N ASN A 183 -13.01 13.79 11.71
CA ASN A 183 -12.22 14.81 12.38
C ASN A 183 -13.09 15.49 13.44
N LEU A 184 -12.89 15.12 14.71
CA LEU A 184 -13.73 15.61 15.81
C LEU A 184 -13.51 17.10 16.13
N GLU A 185 -12.38 17.68 15.68
CA GLU A 185 -12.09 19.10 15.87
C GLU A 185 -12.79 19.96 14.81
N SER A 186 -12.68 19.59 13.52
CA SER A 186 -13.32 20.36 12.44
C SER A 186 -14.79 20.00 12.20
N GLY A 187 -15.25 18.84 12.68
CA GLY A 187 -16.58 18.33 12.36
C GLY A 187 -16.71 17.82 10.92
N GLU A 188 -15.59 17.61 10.22
CA GLU A 188 -15.53 17.15 8.83
C GLU A 188 -15.18 15.66 8.70
N VAL A 189 -15.50 15.07 7.55
CA VAL A 189 -15.13 13.69 7.21
C VAL A 189 -14.11 13.71 6.07
N ASP A 190 -12.89 13.29 6.36
CA ASP A 190 -11.87 13.08 5.34
C ASP A 190 -12.04 11.69 4.72
N THR A 191 -12.21 11.63 3.39
CA THR A 191 -12.40 10.36 2.67
C THR A 191 -11.11 9.96 1.98
N GLN A 192 -10.52 8.85 2.41
CA GLN A 192 -9.34 8.25 1.81
C GLN A 192 -9.74 7.08 0.92
N ILE A 193 -9.48 7.20 -0.37
CA ILE A 193 -9.80 6.17 -1.37
C ILE A 193 -8.55 5.30 -1.58
N ALA A 194 -8.67 4.00 -1.37
CA ALA A 194 -7.58 3.06 -1.64
C ALA A 194 -7.35 2.91 -3.15
N SER A 195 -6.10 2.84 -3.56
CA SER A 195 -5.75 2.59 -4.96
C SER A 195 -6.19 1.21 -5.43
N LEU A 196 -6.42 1.09 -6.74
CA LEU A 196 -6.66 -0.19 -7.41
C LEU A 196 -5.35 -0.66 -8.07
N PHE A 197 -4.95 -1.91 -7.85
CA PHE A 197 -3.71 -2.45 -8.41
C PHE A 197 -4.02 -3.48 -9.49
N ILE A 198 -3.40 -3.31 -10.65
CA ILE A 198 -3.56 -4.20 -11.81
C ILE A 198 -2.16 -4.69 -12.18
N ARG A 199 -1.97 -6.00 -12.22
CA ARG A 199 -0.70 -6.62 -12.63
C ARG A 199 -0.80 -7.18 -14.03
N GLY A 200 0.34 -7.34 -14.69
CA GLY A 200 0.46 -8.02 -15.97
C GLY A 200 1.91 -8.13 -16.40
N ARG A 201 2.10 -8.35 -17.70
CA ARG A 201 3.42 -8.29 -18.35
C ARG A 201 3.37 -7.31 -19.50
N TYR A 202 4.43 -6.54 -19.70
CA TYR A 202 4.53 -5.67 -20.87
C TYR A 202 5.64 -6.11 -21.81
N ARG A 203 5.41 -5.93 -23.11
CA ARG A 203 6.46 -5.91 -24.13
C ARG A 203 6.67 -4.48 -24.60
N LYS A 204 7.92 -4.15 -24.88
CA LYS A 204 8.36 -2.89 -25.46
C LYS A 204 9.01 -3.23 -26.80
N LEU A 205 8.29 -2.97 -27.89
CA LEU A 205 8.63 -3.43 -29.24
C LEU A 205 9.57 -2.45 -29.97
N VAL A 206 9.71 -1.23 -29.47
CA VAL A 206 10.55 -0.17 -30.04
C VAL A 206 11.73 0.19 -29.14
N ARG A 207 12.82 0.67 -29.72
CA ARG A 207 13.93 1.33 -29.00
C ARG A 207 13.62 2.83 -28.86
N GLY A 208 14.24 3.52 -27.89
CA GLY A 208 14.17 4.99 -27.79
C GLY A 208 13.20 5.54 -26.74
N ILE A 209 12.34 4.71 -26.14
CA ILE A 209 11.44 5.12 -25.05
C ILE A 209 11.86 4.56 -23.69
N PRO A 210 11.82 5.32 -22.59
CA PRO A 210 12.03 4.78 -21.24
C PRO A 210 10.87 3.91 -20.75
N GLN A 211 11.10 3.16 -19.67
CA GLN A 211 10.05 2.39 -19.00
C GLN A 211 9.07 3.31 -18.24
N THR A 212 9.59 4.28 -17.49
CA THR A 212 8.79 5.17 -16.64
C THR A 212 8.81 6.60 -17.18
N ARG A 213 7.87 7.42 -16.71
CA ARG A 213 7.88 8.89 -16.91
C ARG A 213 9.17 9.52 -16.41
N TRP A 214 9.75 10.42 -17.21
CA TRP A 214 10.95 11.19 -16.84
C TRP A 214 10.63 12.68 -16.82
N PRO A 215 10.40 13.28 -15.64
CA PRO A 215 10.20 14.71 -15.52
C PRO A 215 11.40 15.48 -16.09
N CYS A 216 11.13 16.58 -16.78
CA CYS A 216 12.14 17.50 -17.26
C CYS A 216 13.02 17.96 -16.10
N ARG A 217 14.35 17.85 -16.27
CA ARG A 217 15.33 18.15 -15.22
C ARG A 217 15.34 19.61 -14.76
N GLU A 218 14.80 20.52 -15.57
CA GLU A 218 14.83 21.95 -15.33
C GLU A 218 13.55 22.44 -14.62
N CYS A 219 12.39 22.02 -15.10
CA CYS A 219 11.11 22.44 -14.52
C CYS A 219 10.48 21.43 -13.56
N HIS A 220 11.10 20.26 -13.37
CA HIS A 220 10.63 19.18 -12.51
C HIS A 220 9.18 18.75 -12.80
N GLY A 221 8.78 18.75 -14.08
CA GLY A 221 7.44 18.35 -14.50
C GLY A 221 6.46 19.51 -14.77
N ARG A 222 6.80 20.75 -14.40
CA ARG A 222 5.87 21.90 -14.56
C ARG A 222 5.66 22.39 -16.00
N GLY A 223 6.60 22.07 -16.90
CA GLY A 223 6.68 22.67 -18.23
C GLY A 223 7.62 23.87 -18.26
N CYS A 224 8.45 23.96 -19.30
CA CYS A 224 9.37 25.07 -19.56
C CYS A 224 9.75 25.10 -21.04
N GLU A 225 10.46 26.15 -21.47
CA GLU A 225 10.92 26.32 -22.85
C GLU A 225 11.74 25.12 -23.34
N ARG A 226 12.66 24.60 -22.51
CA ARG A 226 13.50 23.44 -22.84
C ARG A 226 12.70 22.20 -23.23
N CYS A 227 11.58 21.93 -22.56
CA CYS A 227 10.73 20.79 -22.85
C CYS A 227 9.49 21.17 -23.68
N HIS A 228 9.48 22.38 -24.26
CA HIS A 228 8.37 22.92 -25.04
C HIS A 228 7.03 22.84 -24.28
N GLY A 229 7.05 23.16 -22.99
CA GLY A 229 5.88 23.14 -22.11
C GLY A 229 5.42 21.75 -21.65
N THR A 230 6.00 20.65 -22.15
CA THR A 230 5.50 19.28 -21.88
C THR A 230 5.77 18.79 -20.46
N GLY A 231 6.75 19.39 -19.77
CA GLY A 231 7.22 18.94 -18.46
C GLY A 231 8.06 17.67 -18.50
N ARG A 232 8.39 17.12 -19.68
CA ARG A 232 8.99 15.78 -19.85
C ARG A 232 10.38 15.82 -20.50
N MET A 233 11.20 14.82 -20.22
CA MET A 233 12.46 14.56 -20.95
C MET A 233 12.24 13.72 -22.21
N TYR A 234 11.29 12.78 -22.15
CA TYR A 234 10.88 11.90 -23.25
C TYR A 234 9.37 12.04 -23.39
N GLN A 235 8.87 12.11 -24.62
CA GLN A 235 7.44 12.33 -24.86
C GLN A 235 6.60 11.08 -24.57
N GLU A 236 7.21 9.90 -24.67
CA GLU A 236 6.56 8.62 -24.49
C GLU A 236 7.39 7.72 -23.57
N SER A 237 6.71 6.85 -22.84
CA SER A 237 7.27 5.78 -22.03
C SER A 237 6.28 4.63 -21.97
N VAL A 238 6.73 3.45 -21.53
CA VAL A 238 5.82 2.30 -21.33
C VAL A 238 4.67 2.67 -20.39
N ASP A 239 5.00 3.34 -19.28
CA ASP A 239 4.04 3.89 -18.33
C ASP A 239 3.05 4.87 -18.99
N GLU A 240 3.52 5.82 -19.80
CA GLU A 240 2.66 6.80 -20.48
C GLU A 240 1.75 6.20 -21.55
N LEU A 241 2.12 5.07 -22.14
CA LEU A 241 1.28 4.36 -23.10
C LEU A 241 0.21 3.50 -22.41
N ILE A 242 0.44 3.08 -21.17
CA ILE A 242 -0.53 2.30 -20.37
C ILE A 242 -1.52 3.23 -19.65
N ARG A 243 -1.03 4.34 -19.11
CA ARG A 243 -1.76 5.24 -18.21
C ARG A 243 -3.12 5.71 -18.74
N PRO A 244 -3.28 6.22 -19.99
CA PRO A 244 -4.52 6.82 -20.43
C PRO A 244 -5.71 5.86 -20.36
N ALA A 245 -5.52 4.63 -20.82
CA ALA A 245 -6.56 3.59 -20.79
C ALA A 245 -6.96 3.23 -19.34
N VAL A 246 -5.97 3.12 -18.44
CA VAL A 246 -6.23 2.86 -17.00
C VAL A 246 -7.01 4.02 -16.38
N MET A 247 -6.60 5.27 -16.62
CA MET A 247 -7.30 6.45 -16.10
C MET A 247 -8.73 6.55 -16.64
N GLN A 248 -8.92 6.28 -17.93
CA GLN A 248 -10.23 6.34 -18.57
C GLN A 248 -11.19 5.30 -18.01
N ILE A 249 -10.76 4.04 -17.84
CA ILE A 249 -11.65 2.97 -17.38
C ILE A 249 -11.94 3.03 -15.86
N THR A 250 -10.97 3.53 -15.07
CA THR A 250 -11.10 3.60 -13.60
C THR A 250 -11.58 4.96 -13.08
N GLY A 251 -11.51 6.01 -13.90
CA GLY A 251 -11.71 7.39 -13.46
C GLY A 251 -10.68 7.88 -12.43
N ALA A 252 -9.50 7.24 -12.36
CA ALA A 252 -8.44 7.57 -11.43
C ALA A 252 -7.80 8.94 -11.69
N GLU A 253 -7.27 9.55 -10.63
CA GLU A 253 -6.59 10.86 -10.69
C GLU A 253 -5.21 10.77 -11.35
N ASP A 254 -4.50 9.66 -11.13
CA ASP A 254 -3.21 9.35 -11.74
C ASP A 254 -2.95 7.84 -11.72
N THR A 255 -1.81 7.42 -12.27
CA THR A 255 -1.27 6.08 -12.12
C THR A 255 0.17 6.08 -11.63
N VAL A 256 0.56 5.04 -10.88
CA VAL A 256 1.95 4.76 -10.52
C VAL A 256 2.37 3.42 -11.14
N PHE A 257 3.50 3.43 -11.87
CA PHE A 257 4.02 2.24 -12.53
C PHE A 257 5.12 1.56 -11.70
N HIS A 258 4.99 0.26 -11.51
CA HIS A 258 5.96 -0.60 -10.83
C HIS A 258 6.40 -1.73 -11.76
N GLY A 259 7.69 -1.81 -12.08
CA GLY A 259 8.25 -2.87 -12.91
C GLY A 259 9.21 -3.79 -12.15
N ALA A 260 9.27 -5.07 -12.54
CA ALA A 260 10.28 -6.03 -12.08
C ALA A 260 11.67 -5.71 -12.68
N GLY A 261 12.29 -4.64 -12.19
CA GLY A 261 13.47 -4.01 -12.79
C GLY A 261 13.12 -3.19 -14.04
N ARG A 262 14.16 -2.81 -14.79
CA ARG A 262 14.05 -1.95 -15.96
C ARG A 262 15.08 -2.33 -17.03
N GLU A 263 14.74 -2.10 -18.28
CA GLU A 263 15.65 -2.12 -19.42
C GLU A 263 16.16 -0.72 -19.76
N ASP A 264 17.26 -0.64 -20.52
CA ASP A 264 17.76 0.63 -21.04
C ASP A 264 16.81 1.18 -22.12
N ILE A 265 16.90 2.48 -22.39
CA ILE A 265 16.04 3.19 -23.36
C ILE A 265 16.22 2.61 -24.76
N ASP A 266 17.45 2.26 -25.12
CA ASP A 266 17.85 1.65 -26.38
C ASP A 266 17.56 0.14 -26.45
N ALA A 267 17.04 -0.48 -25.39
CA ALA A 267 16.72 -1.91 -25.37
C ALA A 267 15.23 -2.18 -25.56
N ARG A 268 14.89 -3.30 -26.23
CA ARG A 268 13.50 -3.80 -26.30
C ARG A 268 13.21 -4.81 -25.19
N MET A 269 11.93 -5.02 -24.91
CA MET A 269 11.43 -6.08 -24.04
C MET A 269 10.46 -6.95 -24.85
N LEU A 270 10.89 -8.14 -25.22
CA LEU A 270 10.19 -9.07 -26.13
C LEU A 270 9.77 -10.34 -25.37
N GLY A 271 9.48 -11.42 -26.13
CA GLY A 271 9.22 -12.76 -25.61
C GLY A 271 8.14 -12.78 -24.53
N THR A 272 8.43 -13.20 -23.29
CA THR A 272 7.38 -13.27 -22.24
C THR A 272 6.97 -11.91 -21.68
N GLY A 273 7.67 -10.83 -22.03
CA GLY A 273 7.44 -9.52 -21.43
C GLY A 273 7.94 -9.42 -19.99
N ARG A 274 8.01 -8.19 -19.49
CA ARG A 274 8.41 -7.88 -18.11
C ARG A 274 7.18 -7.76 -17.20
N PRO A 275 7.18 -8.44 -16.04
CA PRO A 275 6.18 -8.22 -14.99
C PRO A 275 6.07 -6.76 -14.56
N PHE A 276 4.85 -6.26 -14.44
CA PHE A 276 4.56 -4.95 -13.90
C PHE A 276 3.27 -4.94 -13.07
N ILE A 277 3.15 -3.94 -12.20
CA ILE A 277 1.92 -3.53 -11.55
C ILE A 277 1.71 -2.05 -11.85
N VAL A 278 0.51 -1.70 -12.31
CA VAL A 278 0.04 -0.32 -12.38
C VAL A 278 -0.95 -0.09 -11.25
N GLU A 279 -0.67 0.93 -10.45
CA GLU A 279 -1.54 1.45 -9.40
C GLU A 279 -2.40 2.55 -10.00
N ALA A 280 -3.72 2.42 -9.98
CA ALA A 280 -4.67 3.49 -10.28
C ALA A 280 -5.00 4.24 -8.98
N VAL A 281 -4.59 5.52 -8.92
CA VAL A 281 -4.66 6.34 -7.70
C VAL A 281 -6.04 6.96 -7.57
N ARG A 282 -6.69 6.74 -6.42
CA ARG A 282 -8.04 7.26 -6.10
C ARG A 282 -9.06 6.99 -7.22
N PRO A 283 -9.27 5.72 -7.61
CA PRO A 283 -10.19 5.38 -8.69
C PRO A 283 -11.64 5.64 -8.28
N LYS A 284 -12.46 6.06 -9.25
CA LYS A 284 -13.91 6.18 -9.08
C LYS A 284 -14.64 4.87 -9.40
N ILE A 285 -14.06 4.06 -10.28
CA ILE A 285 -14.58 2.77 -10.75
C ILE A 285 -13.55 1.70 -10.38
N ARG A 286 -14.01 0.62 -9.73
CA ARG A 286 -13.18 -0.48 -9.24
C ARG A 286 -13.46 -1.79 -9.96
N SER A 287 -14.72 -2.02 -10.37
CA SER A 287 -15.08 -3.20 -11.16
C SER A 287 -14.81 -2.94 -12.64
N ILE A 288 -13.63 -3.35 -13.10
CA ILE A 288 -13.18 -3.12 -14.47
C ILE A 288 -13.05 -4.42 -15.26
N ASP A 289 -13.29 -4.32 -16.56
CA ASP A 289 -13.05 -5.38 -17.53
C ASP A 289 -11.58 -5.35 -17.98
N LEU A 290 -10.79 -6.27 -17.43
CA LEU A 290 -9.35 -6.33 -17.66
C LEU A 290 -8.98 -6.76 -19.08
N GLU A 291 -9.84 -7.54 -19.75
CA GLU A 291 -9.61 -7.95 -21.14
C GLU A 291 -9.78 -6.73 -22.06
N LYS A 292 -10.84 -5.95 -21.86
CA LYS A 292 -11.02 -4.68 -22.60
C LYS A 292 -9.93 -3.66 -22.32
N LEU A 293 -9.47 -3.56 -21.06
CA LEU A 293 -8.35 -2.69 -20.72
C LEU A 293 -7.07 -3.11 -21.46
N GLN A 294 -6.79 -4.42 -21.52
CA GLN A 294 -5.65 -4.95 -22.26
C GLN A 294 -5.75 -4.59 -23.75
N GLU A 295 -6.91 -4.83 -24.38
CA GLU A 295 -7.15 -4.48 -25.78
C GLU A 295 -6.95 -2.98 -26.05
N GLU A 296 -7.49 -2.12 -25.18
CA GLU A 296 -7.38 -0.68 -25.33
C GLU A 296 -5.93 -0.18 -25.21
N ILE A 297 -5.17 -0.71 -24.25
CA ILE A 297 -3.75 -0.38 -24.10
C ILE A 297 -2.98 -0.79 -25.36
N CYS A 298 -3.15 -2.02 -25.84
CA CYS A 298 -2.45 -2.51 -27.02
C CYS A 298 -2.82 -1.73 -28.30
N ARG A 299 -4.11 -1.36 -28.43
CA ARG A 299 -4.60 -0.55 -29.56
C ARG A 299 -4.01 0.86 -29.56
N SER A 300 -4.06 1.54 -28.42
CA SER A 300 -3.60 2.93 -28.28
C SER A 300 -2.07 3.06 -28.27
N ALA A 301 -1.35 1.99 -27.96
CA ALA A 301 0.11 1.97 -28.00
C ALA A 301 0.71 1.86 -29.42
N GLU A 302 -0.12 1.69 -30.46
CA GLU A 302 0.27 1.70 -31.88
C GLU A 302 1.48 0.79 -32.19
N GLY A 303 1.51 -0.40 -31.60
CA GLY A 303 2.59 -1.38 -31.81
C GLY A 303 3.92 -1.03 -31.12
N LYS A 304 3.96 -0.02 -30.25
CA LYS A 304 5.15 0.32 -29.44
C LYS A 304 5.23 -0.51 -28.16
N VAL A 305 4.08 -0.77 -27.54
CA VAL A 305 3.93 -1.52 -26.30
C VAL A 305 2.75 -2.47 -26.40
N GLU A 306 2.91 -3.67 -25.85
CA GLU A 306 1.81 -4.61 -25.63
C GLU A 306 1.74 -4.92 -24.14
N VAL A 307 0.54 -5.10 -23.60
CA VAL A 307 0.34 -5.67 -22.27
C VAL A 307 -0.37 -7.01 -22.38
N LEU A 308 -0.04 -7.91 -21.48
CA LEU A 308 -0.44 -9.31 -21.48
C LEU A 308 -0.86 -9.72 -20.06
N GLU A 309 -1.82 -10.63 -19.98
CA GLU A 309 -2.22 -11.33 -18.75
C GLU A 309 -2.61 -10.37 -17.62
N LEU A 310 -3.40 -9.33 -17.94
CA LEU A 310 -3.87 -8.39 -16.92
C LEU A 310 -4.74 -9.11 -15.87
N LYS A 311 -4.37 -8.93 -14.60
CA LYS A 311 -5.05 -9.53 -13.44
C LYS A 311 -5.15 -8.53 -12.29
N PRO A 312 -6.11 -8.70 -11.36
CA PRO A 312 -6.10 -7.94 -10.12
C PRO A 312 -4.82 -8.20 -9.31
N ALA A 313 -4.40 -7.21 -8.54
CA ALA A 313 -3.25 -7.29 -7.65
C ALA A 313 -3.55 -6.63 -6.28
N HIS A 314 -2.69 -6.91 -5.31
CA HIS A 314 -2.69 -6.26 -4.00
C HIS A 314 -1.44 -5.40 -3.84
N SER A 315 -1.51 -4.38 -3.00
CA SER A 315 -0.37 -3.49 -2.70
C SER A 315 0.86 -4.26 -2.22
N SER A 316 0.69 -5.33 -1.44
CA SER A 316 1.77 -6.20 -0.97
C SER A 316 2.54 -6.90 -2.09
N MET A 317 1.96 -7.05 -3.28
CA MET A 317 2.66 -7.62 -4.45
C MET A 317 3.67 -6.65 -5.05
N VAL A 318 3.56 -5.33 -4.79
CA VAL A 318 4.50 -4.33 -5.31
C VAL A 318 5.90 -4.54 -4.74
N GLU A 319 6.00 -4.85 -3.45
CA GLU A 319 7.27 -5.17 -2.78
C GLU A 319 7.86 -6.46 -3.35
N ARG A 320 7.06 -7.54 -3.41
CA ARG A 320 7.47 -8.82 -4.00
C ARG A 320 7.97 -8.69 -5.43
N LEU A 321 7.28 -7.88 -6.26
CA LEU A 321 7.67 -7.60 -7.64
C LEU A 321 9.05 -6.91 -7.72
N LYS A 322 9.32 -5.97 -6.82
CA LYS A 322 10.58 -5.20 -6.79
C LYS A 322 11.76 -6.04 -6.29
N GLU A 323 11.51 -6.94 -5.35
CA GLU A 323 12.51 -7.81 -4.73
C GLU A 323 12.77 -9.10 -5.52
N GLY A 324 11.88 -9.44 -6.45
CA GLY A 324 11.95 -10.68 -7.22
C GLY A 324 13.29 -10.90 -7.92
N ALA A 325 13.97 -11.99 -7.53
CA ALA A 325 15.23 -12.42 -8.12
C ALA A 325 15.00 -13.28 -9.38
N PHE A 326 14.57 -12.63 -10.46
CA PHE A 326 14.25 -13.33 -11.71
C PHE A 326 15.51 -13.65 -12.53
N LEU A 327 15.58 -14.86 -13.07
CA LEU A 327 16.50 -15.16 -14.18
C LEU A 327 16.03 -14.44 -15.44
N LYS A 328 16.98 -13.95 -16.23
CA LYS A 328 16.69 -13.14 -17.41
C LYS A 328 17.48 -13.63 -18.60
N THR A 329 16.82 -13.74 -19.75
CA THR A 329 17.46 -14.04 -21.03
C THR A 329 17.51 -12.77 -21.86
N TYR A 330 18.70 -12.46 -22.34
CA TYR A 330 18.97 -11.32 -23.21
C TYR A 330 19.46 -11.81 -24.56
N GLN A 331 19.15 -11.08 -25.61
CA GLN A 331 19.76 -11.25 -26.93
C GLN A 331 20.54 -9.99 -27.26
N ALA A 332 21.83 -10.15 -27.54
CA ALA A 332 22.73 -9.04 -27.87
C ALA A 332 23.29 -9.21 -29.28
N LEU A 333 23.25 -8.15 -30.07
CA LEU A 333 24.08 -8.02 -31.26
C LEU A 333 25.40 -7.37 -30.82
N VAL A 334 26.48 -8.13 -30.93
CA VAL A 334 27.82 -7.71 -30.54
C VAL A 334 28.61 -7.39 -31.79
N LYS A 335 29.28 -6.24 -31.79
CA LYS A 335 30.29 -5.87 -32.79
C LYS A 335 31.68 -6.02 -32.18
N PHE A 336 32.57 -6.64 -32.92
CA PHE A 336 33.96 -6.86 -32.58
C PHE A 336 34.87 -5.86 -33.30
N GLY A 337 36.02 -5.54 -32.69
CA GLY A 337 37.04 -4.69 -33.32
C GLY A 337 37.77 -5.38 -34.49
N ALA A 338 37.68 -6.70 -34.58
CA ALA A 338 38.22 -7.52 -35.66
C ALA A 338 37.36 -8.78 -35.86
N GLU A 339 37.45 -9.42 -37.02
CA GLU A 339 36.77 -10.70 -37.27
C GLU A 339 37.24 -11.78 -36.30
N VAL A 340 36.28 -12.56 -35.78
CA VAL A 340 36.52 -13.66 -34.85
C VAL A 340 35.96 -14.93 -35.47
N SER A 341 36.77 -15.98 -35.53
CA SER A 341 36.29 -17.28 -36.02
C SER A 341 35.17 -17.81 -35.12
N GLU A 342 34.18 -18.47 -35.72
CA GLU A 342 33.03 -19.02 -34.99
C GLU A 342 33.46 -20.00 -33.88
N GLU A 343 34.47 -20.83 -34.14
CA GLU A 343 35.02 -21.77 -33.15
C GLU A 343 35.61 -21.05 -31.93
N LYS A 344 36.43 -20.01 -32.15
CA LYS A 344 37.02 -19.21 -31.08
C LYS A 344 35.93 -18.48 -30.30
N LEU A 345 34.93 -17.95 -30.99
CA LEU A 345 33.81 -17.28 -30.32
C LEU A 345 33.03 -18.27 -29.44
N LYS A 346 32.71 -19.47 -29.94
CA LYS A 346 32.01 -20.50 -29.15
C LYS A 346 32.79 -20.88 -27.89
N SER A 347 34.10 -21.15 -28.00
CA SER A 347 34.92 -21.48 -26.82
C SER A 347 34.95 -20.32 -25.81
N SER A 348 35.13 -19.08 -26.29
CA SER A 348 35.16 -17.90 -25.42
C SER A 348 33.83 -17.62 -24.73
N LEU A 349 32.69 -17.85 -25.40
CA LEU A 349 31.37 -17.71 -24.76
C LEU A 349 31.16 -18.78 -23.67
N SER A 350 31.64 -20.02 -23.89
CA SER A 350 31.59 -21.07 -22.86
C SER A 350 32.43 -20.73 -21.62
N GLU A 351 33.58 -20.07 -21.79
CA GLU A 351 34.43 -19.62 -20.67
C GLU A 351 33.77 -18.54 -19.79
N LEU A 352 32.80 -17.80 -20.31
CA LEU A 352 32.06 -16.78 -19.57
C LEU A 352 30.91 -17.34 -18.73
N VAL A 353 30.54 -18.61 -18.91
CA VAL A 353 29.49 -19.25 -18.12
C VAL A 353 30.02 -19.51 -16.70
N GLY A 354 29.42 -18.85 -15.72
CA GLY A 354 29.85 -18.94 -14.33
C GLY A 354 29.74 -17.60 -13.60
N LEU A 355 30.57 -17.43 -12.57
CA LEU A 355 30.58 -16.26 -11.71
C LEU A 355 31.32 -15.10 -12.38
N VAL A 356 30.69 -13.94 -12.37
CA VAL A 356 31.20 -12.67 -12.91
C VAL A 356 31.16 -11.62 -11.81
N ASP A 357 32.30 -10.98 -11.53
CA ASP A 357 32.35 -9.79 -10.68
C ASP A 357 32.14 -8.54 -11.52
N GLN A 358 31.12 -7.75 -11.17
CA GLN A 358 30.80 -6.49 -11.82
C GLN A 358 30.85 -5.34 -10.81
N ARG A 359 31.84 -4.47 -10.97
CA ARG A 359 31.79 -3.13 -10.38
C ARG A 359 30.72 -2.32 -11.11
N THR A 360 30.09 -1.39 -10.39
CA THR A 360 28.97 -0.60 -10.92
C THR A 360 29.39 0.13 -12.20
N PRO A 361 28.69 -0.04 -13.34
CA PRO A 361 29.18 0.49 -14.61
C PRO A 361 29.43 1.99 -14.63
N THR A 362 30.45 2.42 -15.37
CA THR A 362 30.83 3.84 -15.48
C THR A 362 29.65 4.71 -15.91
N ARG A 363 28.87 4.24 -16.90
CA ARG A 363 27.68 4.95 -17.44
C ARG A 363 26.55 5.17 -16.44
N VAL A 364 26.52 4.44 -15.33
CA VAL A 364 25.46 4.55 -14.30
C VAL A 364 25.99 5.07 -12.96
N SER A 365 27.29 5.35 -12.85
CA SER A 365 27.95 5.77 -11.61
C SER A 365 27.38 7.08 -11.04
N HIS A 366 27.02 8.04 -11.88
CA HIS A 366 26.39 9.31 -11.47
C HIS A 366 25.05 9.16 -10.71
N ARG A 367 24.46 7.96 -10.73
CA ARG A 367 23.13 7.67 -10.13
C ARG A 367 23.11 6.42 -9.26
N ARG A 368 24.24 5.73 -9.07
CA ARG A 368 24.32 4.50 -8.29
C ARG A 368 25.61 4.48 -7.47
N ALA A 369 25.50 3.98 -6.24
CA ALA A 369 26.65 3.70 -5.40
C ALA A 369 27.60 2.73 -6.13
N ASP A 370 28.89 3.04 -6.04
CA ASP A 370 29.94 2.26 -6.67
C ASP A 370 30.23 1.00 -5.86
N LEU A 371 29.70 -0.12 -6.32
CA LEU A 371 29.75 -1.41 -5.63
C LEU A 371 30.21 -2.52 -6.58
N HIS A 372 30.95 -3.49 -6.03
CA HIS A 372 31.25 -4.79 -6.64
C HIS A 372 30.11 -5.76 -6.36
N ARG A 373 29.73 -6.54 -7.37
CA ARG A 373 28.62 -7.49 -7.30
C ARG A 373 28.95 -8.74 -8.09
N ALA A 374 29.03 -9.87 -7.40
CA ALA A 374 29.06 -11.17 -8.04
C ALA A 374 27.69 -11.52 -8.63
N ARG A 375 27.67 -11.93 -9.90
CA ARG A 375 26.49 -12.40 -10.63
C ARG A 375 26.82 -13.65 -11.41
N VAL A 376 25.84 -14.52 -11.63
CA VAL A 376 26.05 -15.74 -12.41
C VAL A 376 25.48 -15.57 -13.82
N VAL A 377 26.31 -15.92 -14.81
CA VAL A 377 25.89 -16.24 -16.17
C VAL A 377 25.63 -17.73 -16.21
N HIS A 378 24.39 -18.13 -16.47
CA HIS A 378 23.97 -19.54 -16.45
C HIS A 378 24.15 -20.23 -17.80
N ALA A 379 23.97 -19.50 -18.89
CA ALA A 379 24.17 -20.00 -20.25
C ALA A 379 24.45 -18.85 -21.22
N ILE A 380 25.25 -19.13 -22.25
CA ILE A 380 25.43 -18.26 -23.41
C ILE A 380 25.37 -19.10 -24.67
N ASP A 381 24.50 -18.72 -25.60
CA ASP A 381 24.34 -19.42 -26.88
C ASP A 381 24.69 -18.47 -28.03
N LEU A 382 25.46 -18.98 -29.00
CA LEU A 382 25.72 -18.29 -30.25
C LEU A 382 24.58 -18.57 -31.24
N ILE A 383 23.95 -17.52 -31.76
CA ILE A 383 22.80 -17.62 -32.67
C ILE A 383 23.25 -17.47 -34.12
N GLU A 384 24.04 -16.44 -34.41
CA GLU A 384 24.60 -16.20 -35.74
C GLU A 384 25.92 -15.43 -35.63
N VAL A 385 26.78 -15.60 -36.62
CA VAL A 385 28.01 -14.83 -36.83
C VAL A 385 28.02 -14.35 -38.27
N SER A 386 28.36 -13.08 -38.48
CA SER A 386 28.52 -12.49 -39.81
C SER A 386 29.62 -11.43 -39.75
N GLY A 387 30.79 -11.73 -40.33
CA GLY A 387 31.95 -10.83 -40.34
C GLY A 387 32.41 -10.47 -38.93
N ASP A 388 32.40 -9.18 -38.60
CA ASP A 388 32.77 -8.61 -37.30
C ASP A 388 31.60 -8.56 -36.30
N ARG A 389 30.49 -9.26 -36.57
CA ARG A 389 29.29 -9.24 -35.73
C ARG A 389 28.82 -10.64 -35.34
N ALA A 390 28.27 -10.74 -34.13
CA ALA A 390 27.59 -11.95 -33.67
C ALA A 390 26.33 -11.61 -32.88
N ARG A 391 25.30 -12.45 -33.02
CA ARG A 391 24.14 -12.43 -32.14
C ARG A 391 24.26 -13.54 -31.12
N ILE A 392 24.18 -13.17 -29.85
CA ILE A 392 24.30 -14.11 -28.73
C ILE A 392 23.09 -13.99 -27.81
N ASN A 393 22.65 -15.13 -27.26
CA ASN A 393 21.69 -15.17 -26.17
C ASN A 393 22.45 -15.38 -24.86
N ILE A 394 22.08 -14.67 -23.79
CA ILE A 394 22.71 -14.74 -22.48
C ILE A 394 21.61 -14.94 -21.43
N LEU A 395 21.66 -16.05 -20.70
CA LEU A 395 20.84 -16.31 -19.52
C LEU A 395 21.65 -15.95 -18.27
N GLY A 396 21.14 -15.02 -17.46
CA GLY A 396 21.87 -14.51 -16.30
C GLY A 396 20.98 -14.16 -15.11
N ASP A 397 21.65 -13.94 -13.97
CA ASP A 397 21.03 -13.42 -12.75
C ASP A 397 20.44 -12.01 -12.93
N SER A 398 19.49 -11.67 -12.06
CA SER A 398 19.00 -10.30 -11.94
C SER A 398 20.12 -9.33 -11.56
N GLY A 399 20.23 -8.25 -12.34
CA GLY A 399 21.24 -7.20 -12.13
C GLY A 399 22.58 -7.46 -12.82
N LEU A 400 22.70 -8.54 -13.60
CA LEU A 400 23.81 -8.73 -14.54
C LEU A 400 23.77 -7.63 -15.62
N TYR A 401 24.86 -6.88 -15.75
CA TYR A 401 25.01 -5.81 -16.73
C TYR A 401 25.60 -6.37 -18.03
N ILE A 402 24.73 -6.62 -19.02
CA ILE A 402 25.10 -7.31 -20.27
C ILE A 402 26.10 -6.51 -21.12
N LYS A 403 25.91 -5.19 -21.25
CA LYS A 403 26.82 -4.33 -22.01
C LYS A 403 28.25 -4.43 -21.46
N GLU A 404 28.36 -4.46 -20.14
CA GLU A 404 29.63 -4.54 -19.43
C GLU A 404 30.21 -5.96 -19.35
N LEU A 405 29.38 -7.01 -19.36
CA LEU A 405 29.84 -8.40 -19.58
C LEU A 405 30.52 -8.57 -20.94
N VAL A 406 30.07 -7.82 -21.94
CA VAL A 406 30.66 -7.86 -23.28
C VAL A 406 31.93 -6.99 -23.35
N SER A 407 31.87 -5.73 -22.91
CA SER A 407 32.96 -4.78 -23.10
C SER A 407 34.04 -4.75 -22.02
N GLY A 408 33.78 -5.33 -20.85
CA GLY A 408 34.66 -5.25 -19.67
C GLY A 408 34.65 -3.91 -18.94
N ASP A 409 34.10 -2.84 -19.54
CA ASP A 409 34.02 -1.47 -18.98
C ASP A 409 35.36 -0.98 -18.41
N GLY A 410 36.45 -1.19 -19.15
CA GLY A 410 37.80 -0.80 -18.72
C GLY A 410 38.32 -1.56 -17.50
N GLY A 411 38.02 -2.86 -17.41
CA GLY A 411 38.45 -3.74 -16.30
C GLY A 411 37.52 -3.72 -15.08
N ARG A 412 36.32 -3.15 -15.21
CA ARG A 412 35.30 -3.09 -14.13
C ARG A 412 34.41 -4.34 -14.08
N THR A 413 34.46 -5.19 -15.12
CA THR A 413 33.76 -6.48 -15.16
C THR A 413 34.75 -7.60 -15.49
N HIS A 414 34.76 -8.67 -14.69
CA HIS A 414 35.64 -9.83 -14.91
C HIS A 414 34.97 -11.17 -14.51
N PRO A 415 35.05 -12.22 -15.34
CA PRO A 415 35.54 -12.20 -16.73
C PRO A 415 34.60 -11.41 -17.66
N ASN A 416 35.08 -11.04 -18.86
CA ASN A 416 34.28 -10.38 -19.90
C ASN A 416 34.70 -10.83 -21.31
N LEU A 417 33.80 -10.65 -22.29
CA LEU A 417 33.99 -11.17 -23.65
C LEU A 417 35.20 -10.56 -24.37
N ALA A 418 35.39 -9.24 -24.26
CA ALA A 418 36.50 -8.55 -24.91
C ALA A 418 37.87 -9.08 -24.43
N ASP A 419 38.04 -9.24 -23.12
CA ASP A 419 39.27 -9.74 -22.51
C ASP A 419 39.54 -11.20 -22.84
N VAL A 420 38.50 -12.04 -22.92
CA VAL A 420 38.64 -13.46 -23.29
C VAL A 420 39.03 -13.58 -24.77
N LEU A 421 38.41 -12.80 -25.66
CA LEU A 421 38.71 -12.81 -27.08
C LEU A 421 40.04 -12.14 -27.45
N LYS A 422 40.53 -11.23 -26.58
CA LYS A 422 41.61 -10.28 -26.89
C LYS A 422 41.27 -9.37 -28.08
N VAL A 423 40.00 -9.01 -28.19
CA VAL A 423 39.43 -8.16 -29.24
C VAL A 423 38.38 -7.27 -28.59
N ASP A 424 38.36 -5.99 -28.93
CA ASP A 424 37.31 -5.08 -28.44
C ASP A 424 35.92 -5.61 -28.83
N ALA A 425 34.97 -5.56 -27.89
CA ALA A 425 33.60 -6.01 -28.12
C ALA A 425 32.61 -5.01 -27.54
N VAL A 426 31.61 -4.64 -28.32
CA VAL A 426 30.55 -3.69 -27.90
C VAL A 426 29.18 -4.23 -28.28
N VAL A 427 28.19 -4.00 -27.41
CA VAL A 427 26.79 -4.31 -27.70
C VAL A 427 26.19 -3.16 -28.51
N GLU A 428 25.84 -3.44 -29.77
CA GLU A 428 25.13 -2.49 -30.62
C GLU A 428 23.62 -2.52 -30.39
N GLU A 429 23.07 -3.72 -30.18
CA GLU A 429 21.66 -3.92 -29.91
C GLU A 429 21.45 -4.88 -28.75
N LEU A 430 20.49 -4.57 -27.88
CA LEU A 430 20.14 -5.41 -26.75
C LEU A 430 18.63 -5.58 -26.65
N ASP A 431 18.17 -6.82 -26.56
CA ASP A 431 16.78 -7.15 -26.30
C ASP A 431 16.70 -8.04 -25.07
N VAL A 432 15.70 -7.80 -24.23
CA VAL A 432 15.33 -8.72 -23.17
C VAL A 432 14.29 -9.67 -23.77
N ILE A 433 14.58 -10.97 -23.78
CA ILE A 433 13.70 -11.99 -24.37
C ILE A 433 12.82 -12.64 -23.32
N HIS A 434 13.35 -12.82 -22.12
CA HIS A 434 12.63 -13.49 -21.04
C HIS A 434 12.97 -12.86 -19.70
N VAL A 435 11.94 -12.63 -18.89
CA VAL A 435 12.07 -12.37 -17.45
C VAL A 435 11.31 -13.50 -16.77
N GLY A 436 11.98 -14.29 -15.94
CA GLY A 436 11.33 -15.41 -15.25
C GLY A 436 10.27 -14.97 -14.24
N GLY A 437 9.63 -15.95 -13.62
CA GLY A 437 8.63 -15.75 -12.57
C GLY A 437 7.26 -15.25 -13.07
N GLU A 438 6.31 -15.20 -12.14
CA GLU A 438 4.94 -14.75 -12.35
C GLU A 438 4.81 -13.23 -12.21
N SER A 439 3.72 -12.66 -12.74
CA SER A 439 3.47 -11.21 -12.64
C SER A 439 3.12 -10.71 -11.24
N ASP A 440 2.95 -11.60 -10.27
CA ASP A 440 2.72 -11.30 -8.85
C ASP A 440 4.01 -11.17 -8.02
N GLY A 441 5.18 -11.28 -8.67
CA GLY A 441 6.47 -11.23 -8.00
C GLY A 441 7.04 -12.60 -7.61
N THR A 442 6.28 -13.70 -7.77
CA THR A 442 6.75 -15.05 -7.47
C THR A 442 7.88 -15.42 -8.41
N SER A 443 9.10 -15.53 -7.88
CA SER A 443 10.28 -15.93 -8.65
C SER A 443 10.47 -17.45 -8.59
N SER A 444 11.16 -18.02 -9.57
CA SER A 444 11.54 -19.44 -9.56
C SER A 444 12.44 -19.82 -8.38
N ARG A 445 13.12 -18.86 -7.75
CA ARG A 445 13.93 -19.06 -6.53
C ARG A 445 13.08 -19.00 -5.26
N ASN A 446 12.15 -18.05 -5.16
CA ASN A 446 11.31 -17.88 -3.96
C ASN A 446 10.26 -19.00 -3.84
N ALA A 447 9.82 -19.59 -4.96
CA ALA A 447 8.92 -20.75 -4.94
C ALA A 447 9.52 -22.01 -4.29
N GLN A 448 10.85 -22.08 -4.15
CA GLN A 448 11.55 -23.15 -3.43
C GLN A 448 11.75 -22.84 -1.93
N GLU A 449 11.78 -21.56 -1.55
CA GLU A 449 11.87 -21.13 -0.14
C GLU A 449 10.51 -21.22 0.58
N ASP A 450 9.40 -20.92 -0.10
CA ASP A 450 8.03 -21.09 0.45
C ASP A 450 7.61 -22.56 0.61
N LYS A 451 8.45 -23.52 0.20
CA LYS A 451 8.24 -24.96 0.40
C LYS A 451 9.14 -25.57 1.47
N ARG A 452 9.84 -24.76 2.27
CA ARG A 452 10.68 -25.23 3.39
C ARG A 452 10.12 -24.84 4.75
#